data_AF-A0A5K3FN44-F1
#
_entry.id   AF-A0A5K3FN44-F1
#
_cell.length_a   1.000
_cell.length_b   1.000
_cell.length_c   1.000
_cell.angle_alpha   90.00
_cell.angle_beta   90.00
_cell.angle_gamma   90.00
#
_symmetry.space_group_name_H-M   'P 1'
#
loop_
_entity.id
_entity.type
_entity.pdbx_description
1 polymer ?
#
loop_
_entity_poly.entity_id
_entity_poly.type
_entity_poly.pdbx_seq_one_letter_code
_entity_poly.pdbx_strand_id
1 'polypeptide(L)' 'MPLLVFGTSDPENAVGDVVVCAIETGYRHIDCELFYKNEEEIGAAISECLASQNLKREDLFITSKVFSPLISVTAYC' A
#
# COMPACT_ATOMS: atom_id res chain seq x y z
N MET A 1 -9.56 3.47 -12.59
CA MET A 1 -8.65 2.50 -11.94
C MET A 1 -7.57 2.12 -12.93
N PRO A 2 -6.27 2.18 -12.56
CA PRO A 2 -5.18 1.77 -13.44
C PRO A 2 -5.22 0.27 -13.75
N LEU A 3 -4.81 -0.12 -14.96
CA LEU A 3 -4.84 -1.51 -15.42
C LEU A 3 -3.71 -2.37 -14.82
N LEU A 4 -2.54 -1.76 -14.59
CA LEU A 4 -1.38 -2.40 -13.99
C LEU A 4 -1.34 -2.10 -12.49
N VAL A 5 -1.09 -3.12 -11.68
CA VAL A 5 -1.16 -3.07 -10.22
C VAL A 5 0.13 -3.58 -9.61
N PHE A 6 0.64 -2.86 -8.60
CA PHE A 6 1.79 -3.28 -7.82
C PHE A 6 1.33 -3.93 -6.51
N GLY A 7 1.61 -5.22 -6.32
CA GLY A 7 1.27 -5.95 -5.10
C GLY A 7 2.38 -5.88 -4.06
N THR A 8 2.02 -5.71 -2.79
CA THR A 8 2.96 -5.51 -1.66
C THR A 8 3.08 -6.74 -0.73
N SER A 9 2.90 -7.94 -1.29
CA SER A 9 3.04 -9.20 -0.55
C SER A 9 4.51 -9.56 -0.33
N ASP A 10 5.19 -8.85 0.56
CA ASP A 10 6.59 -9.11 0.93
C ASP A 10 6.77 -9.17 2.46
N PRO A 11 7.30 -10.27 3.02
CA PRO A 11 7.54 -10.43 4.45
C PRO A 11 8.86 -9.84 4.99
N GLU A 12 9.79 -9.34 4.16
CA GLU A 12 11.18 -9.04 4.58
C GLU A 12 11.54 -7.55 4.88
N ASN A 13 10.61 -6.73 5.38
CA ASN A 13 10.88 -5.32 5.82
C ASN A 13 11.53 -4.40 4.76
N ALA A 14 11.39 -4.70 3.47
CA ALA A 14 11.90 -3.88 2.37
C ALA A 14 10.78 -3.27 1.51
N VAL A 15 9.52 -3.37 1.98
CA VAL A 15 8.36 -3.06 1.14
C VAL A 15 8.26 -1.56 0.85
N GLY A 16 8.73 -0.71 1.77
CA GLY A 16 8.79 0.73 1.61
C GLY A 16 9.65 1.14 0.43
N ASP A 17 10.91 0.70 0.40
CA ASP A 17 11.86 0.98 -0.68
C ASP A 17 11.34 0.50 -2.04
N VAL A 18 10.72 -0.69 -2.06
CA VAL A 18 10.14 -1.26 -3.27
C VAL A 18 8.94 -0.45 -3.75
N VAL A 19 8.09 0.05 -2.84
CA VAL A 19 6.97 0.95 -3.18
C VAL A 19 7.48 2.28 -3.72
N VAL A 20 8.55 2.84 -3.15
CA VAL A 20 9.19 4.06 -3.69
C VAL A 20 9.62 3.81 -5.14
N CYS A 21 10.39 2.75 -5.37
CA CYS A 21 10.84 2.37 -6.70
C CYS A 21 9.68 2.16 -7.68
N ALA A 22 8.59 1.52 -7.24
CA ALA A 22 7.39 1.33 -8.06
C ALA A 22 6.76 2.68 -8.47
N ILE A 23 6.62 3.63 -7.54
CA ILE A 23 6.02 4.94 -7.84
C ILE A 23 6.93 5.75 -8.78
N GLU A 24 8.23 5.73 -8.56
CA GLU A 24 9.24 6.39 -9.39
C GLU A 24 9.30 5.81 -10.81
N THR A 25 9.12 4.50 -10.95
CA THR A 25 9.06 3.82 -12.27
C THR A 25 7.73 4.02 -13.00
N GLY A 26 6.74 4.65 -12.35
CA GLY A 26 5.49 5.07 -12.98
C GLY A 26 4.25 4.29 -12.55
N TYR A 27 4.35 3.36 -11.59
CA TYR A 27 3.16 2.71 -11.03
C TYR A 27 2.26 3.75 -10.34
N ARG A 28 0.95 3.59 -10.55
CA ARG A 28 -0.09 4.46 -9.95
C ARG A 28 -1.17 3.67 -9.22
N HIS A 29 -1.02 2.35 -9.11
CA HIS A 29 -1.91 1.49 -8.35
C HIS A 29 -1.08 0.62 -7.40
N ILE A 30 -1.25 0.85 -6.11
CA ILE A 30 -0.59 0.11 -5.03
C ILE A 30 -1.65 -0.76 -4.32
N ASP A 31 -1.41 -2.06 -4.26
CA ASP A 31 -2.33 -3.04 -3.68
C ASP A 31 -1.76 -3.63 -2.40
N CYS A 32 -2.43 -3.30 -1.28
CA CYS A 32 -2.07 -3.68 0.08
C CYS A 32 -3.02 -4.72 0.67
N GLU A 33 -2.62 -5.30 1.80
CA GLU A 33 -3.44 -6.19 2.60
C GLU A 33 -3.08 -6.09 4.09
N LEU A 34 -4.08 -5.95 4.94
CA LEU A 34 -3.89 -5.79 6.38
C LEU A 34 -3.16 -6.98 7.04
N PHE A 35 -3.30 -8.18 6.48
CA PHE A 35 -2.61 -9.38 6.97
C PHE A 35 -1.09 -9.24 6.95
N TYR A 36 -0.53 -8.47 6.01
CA TYR A 36 0.92 -8.32 5.85
C TYR A 36 1.55 -7.42 6.92
N LYS A 37 0.74 -6.64 7.66
CA LYS A 37 1.21 -5.75 8.74
C LYS A 37 2.33 -4.78 8.32
N ASN A 38 2.34 -4.39 7.05
CA ASN A 38 3.35 -3.51 6.45
C ASN A 38 2.74 -2.18 5.93
N GLU A 39 1.45 -1.92 6.16
CA GLU A 39 0.75 -0.73 5.66
C GLU A 39 1.30 0.59 6.22
N GLU A 40 1.89 0.58 7.41
CA GLU A 40 2.53 1.76 8.00
C GLU A 40 3.79 2.16 7.21
N GLU A 41 4.63 1.19 6.88
CA GLU A 41 5.83 1.38 6.06
C GLU A 41 5.46 1.86 4.64
N ILE A 42 4.43 1.24 4.04
CA ILE A 42 3.89 1.65 2.73
C ILE A 42 3.35 3.08 2.80
N GLY A 43 2.64 3.45 3.87
CA GLY A 43 2.10 4.79 4.06
C GLY A 43 3.18 5.87 4.16
N ALA A 44 4.29 5.56 4.84
CA ALA A 44 5.45 6.44 4.91
C ALA A 44 6.10 6.62 3.52
N ALA A 45 6.36 5.53 2.80
CA ALA A 45 6.93 5.55 1.45
C ALA A 45 6.07 6.34 0.45
N ILE A 46 4.74 6.16 0.50
CA ILE A 46 3.80 6.91 -0.34
C ILE A 46 3.87 8.41 -0.01
N SER A 47 3.88 8.76 1.27
CA SER A 47 3.93 10.17 1.69
C SER A 47 5.20 10.86 1.22
N GLU A 48 6.34 10.17 1.30
CA GLU A 48 7.61 10.62 0.75
C GLU A 48 7.57 10.78 -0.76
N CYS A 49 7.01 9.82 -1.49
CA CYS A 49 6.88 9.87 -2.95
C CYS A 49 5.97 11.02 -3.41
N LEU A 50 4.86 11.26 -2.72
CA LEU A 50 3.96 12.37 -3.03
C LEU A 50 4.71 13.71 -2.95
N ALA A 51 5.53 13.89 -1.91
CA ALA A 51 6.33 15.09 -1.72
C ALA A 51 7.48 15.21 -2.74
N SER A 52 8.24 14.14 -2.97
CA SER A 52 9.44 14.15 -3.82
C SER A 52 9.12 14.21 -5.33
N GLN A 53 8.04 13.56 -5.78
CA GLN A 53 7.64 13.49 -7.18
C GLN A 53 6.60 14.57 -7.56
N ASN A 54 6.25 15.47 -6.63
CA ASN A 54 5.20 16.48 -6.79
C ASN A 54 3.85 15.86 -7.24
N LEU A 55 3.54 14.68 -6.69
CA LEU A 55 2.29 13.97 -6.94
C LEU A 55 1.26 14.35 -5.89
N LYS A 56 -0.01 14.32 -6.27
CA LYS A 56 -1.15 14.52 -5.38
C LYS A 56 -1.73 13.18 -4.97
N ARG A 57 -2.51 13.20 -3.89
CA ARG A 57 -3.18 11.98 -3.41
C ARG A 57 -4.07 11.37 -4.49
N GLU A 58 -4.75 12.17 -5.31
CA GLU A 58 -5.59 11.67 -6.41
C GLU A 58 -4.81 10.97 -7.54
N ASP A 59 -3.49 11.16 -7.63
CA ASP A 59 -2.66 10.51 -8.65
C ASP A 59 -2.40 9.03 -8.34
N LEU A 60 -2.65 8.60 -7.11
CA LEU A 60 -2.46 7.22 -6.66
C LEU A 60 -3.79 6.52 -6.38
N PHE A 61 -3.96 5.34 -6.96
CA PHE A 61 -5.01 4.40 -6.61
C PHE A 61 -4.44 3.43 -5.58
N ILE A 62 -5.05 3.35 -4.39
CA ILE A 62 -4.57 2.49 -3.31
C ILE A 62 -5.71 1.56 -2.91
N THR A 63 -5.45 0.26 -2.89
CA THR A 63 -6.38 -0.76 -2.41
C THR A 63 -5.85 -1.40 -1.13
N SER A 64 -6.74 -1.73 -0.20
CA SER A 64 -6.44 -2.55 0.96
C SER A 64 -7.57 -3.56 1.15
N LYS A 65 -7.27 -4.66 1.84
CA LYS A 65 -8.16 -5.81 2.03
C LYS A 65 -8.33 -6.06 3.52
N VAL A 66 -9.59 -6.20 3.93
CA VAL A 66 -9.93 -6.57 5.30
C VAL A 66 -9.60 -8.05 5.52
N PHE A 67 -8.86 -8.36 6.58
CA PHE A 67 -8.48 -9.72 6.90
C PHE A 67 -9.58 -10.45 7.70
N SER A 68 -9.92 -11.68 7.32
CA SER A 68 -11.11 -12.42 7.79
C SER A 68 -11.32 -12.46 9.32
N PRO A 69 -10.31 -12.66 10.18
CA PRO A 69 -10.48 -12.59 11.63
C PRO A 69 -11.05 -11.25 12.12
N LEU A 70 -10.76 -10.13 11.46
CA LEU A 70 -11.30 -8.82 11.82
C LEU A 70 -12.75 -8.63 11.41
N ILE A 71 -13.25 -9.42 10.45
CA ILE A 71 -14.67 -9.46 10.08
C ILE A 71 -15.49 -10.16 11.19
N SER A 72 -14.85 -10.98 12.03
CA SER A 72 -15.47 -11.68 13.15
C SER A 72 -15.32 -11.00 14.52
N VAL A 73 -14.66 -9.84 14.61
CA VAL A 73 -14.56 -9.08 15.88
C VAL A 73 -15.74 -8.13 16.02
N THR A 74 -16.91 -8.66 16.36
CA THR A 74 -17.95 -8.05 17.24
C THR A 74 -19.03 -9.14 17.49
N ALA A 75 -18.65 -10.26 18.11
CA ALA A 75 -19.63 -11.23 18.60
C ALA A 75 -19.09 -12.13 19.73
N TYR A 76 -18.20 -11.66 20.60
CA TYR A 76 -17.93 -12.35 21.87
C TYR A 76 -17.59 -11.35 22.98
N CYS A 77 -18.43 -11.39 24.02
CA CYS A 77 -18.46 -10.65 25.29
C CYS A 77 -18.99 -9.22 25.26
#